data_AF-A0A957ZDH8-F1
#
_entry.id   AF-A0A957ZDH8-F1
#
_cell.length_a   1.000
_cell.length_b   1.000
_cell.length_c   1.000
_cell.angle_alpha   90.00
_cell.angle_beta   90.00
_cell.angle_gamma   90.00
#
_symmetry.space_group_name_H-M   'P 1'
#
loop_
_entity.id
_entity.type
_entity.pdbx_description
1 polymer ?
#
loop_
_entity_poly.entity_id
_entity_poly.type
_entity_poly.pdbx_seq_one_letter_code
_entity_poly.pdbx_strand_id
1 'polypeptide(L)'
;MNHRFRRTPFSRQVHVCFALVCILSVLLSGCAAAQPGAAPAAEDESIELTWLDVCAPITTPITDALVEKFEATHPNVKVTIECSQGDYAEGIFAKAAAGNLPDVMFSADLFTVPFVENGVLVNLEALSEAEGANTFEDIYPNI
;
A
#
# COMPACT_ATOMS: atom_id res chain seq x y z
N MET A 1 35.33 -74.82 24.24
CA MET A 1 35.64 -73.46 23.75
C MET A 1 34.49 -73.01 22.86
N ASN A 2 34.08 -71.74 22.96
CA ASN A 2 33.13 -70.99 22.11
C ASN A 2 31.71 -70.81 22.69
N HIS A 3 31.58 -69.86 23.63
CA HIS A 3 30.32 -69.19 23.94
C HIS A 3 29.94 -68.22 22.81
N ARG A 4 28.76 -68.37 22.22
CA ARG A 4 28.14 -67.36 21.35
C ARG A 4 26.94 -66.75 22.07
N PHE A 5 27.10 -65.50 22.50
CA PHE A 5 26.06 -64.66 23.08
C PHE A 5 24.99 -64.29 22.03
N ARG A 6 23.71 -64.54 22.36
CA ARG A 6 22.55 -63.99 21.66
C ARG A 6 22.40 -62.50 22.01
N ARG A 7 22.34 -61.62 21.01
CA ARG A 7 21.98 -60.20 21.18
C ARG A 7 20.45 -60.05 21.18
N THR A 8 19.89 -59.41 22.21
CA THR A 8 18.45 -59.13 22.36
C THR A 8 18.02 -57.89 21.55
N PRO A 9 16.82 -57.87 20.94
CA PRO A 9 16.35 -56.80 20.06
C PRO A 9 15.57 -55.68 20.79
N PHE A 10 15.95 -55.30 22.01
CA PHE A 10 15.16 -54.40 22.86
C PHE A 10 15.50 -52.89 22.71
N SER A 11 16.65 -52.56 22.12
CA SER A 11 17.13 -51.15 22.07
C SER A 11 16.55 -50.32 20.92
N ARG A 12 16.09 -50.96 19.84
CA ARG A 12 15.75 -50.25 18.59
C ARG A 12 14.39 -49.53 18.62
N GLN A 13 13.47 -49.94 19.50
CA GLN A 13 12.15 -49.31 19.62
C GLN A 13 12.15 -48.05 20.49
N VAL A 14 13.07 -47.93 21.45
CA VAL A 14 13.17 -46.75 22.34
C VAL A 14 13.69 -45.52 21.59
N HIS A 15 14.59 -45.71 20.62
CA HIS A 15 15.16 -44.62 19.82
C HIS A 15 14.15 -44.00 18.84
N VAL A 16 13.18 -44.77 18.36
CA VAL A 16 12.14 -44.29 17.42
C VAL A 16 11.13 -43.38 18.11
N CYS A 17 10.78 -43.68 19.37
CA CYS A 17 9.86 -42.85 20.16
C CYS A 17 10.51 -41.51 20.58
N PHE A 18 11.81 -41.50 20.88
CA PHE A 18 12.52 -40.28 21.29
C PHE A 18 12.68 -39.28 20.12
N ALA A 19 12.90 -39.78 18.90
CA ALA A 19 12.97 -38.94 17.70
C ALA A 19 11.62 -38.32 17.32
N LEU A 20 10.50 -39.01 17.56
CA LEU A 20 9.16 -38.51 17.22
C LEU A 20 8.68 -37.39 18.17
N VAL A 21 9.08 -37.44 19.44
CA VAL A 21 8.70 -36.42 20.45
C VAL A 21 9.43 -35.10 20.22
N CYS A 22 10.69 -35.12 19.77
CA CYS A 22 11.44 -33.90 19.47
C CYS A 22 10.95 -33.15 18.21
N ILE A 23 10.34 -33.86 17.25
CA ILE A 23 9.78 -33.25 16.03
C ILE A 23 8.44 -32.55 16.33
N LEU A 24 7.67 -33.06 17.31
CA LEU A 24 6.38 -32.47 17.70
C LEU A 24 6.52 -31.15 18.49
N SER A 25 7.63 -30.96 19.22
CA SER A 25 7.89 -29.72 19.97
C SER A 25 8.27 -28.52 19.10
N VAL A 26 8.72 -28.73 17.86
CA VAL A 26 9.10 -27.64 16.94
C VAL A 26 7.87 -27.02 16.26
N LEU A 27 6.75 -27.74 16.18
CA LEU A 27 5.55 -27.28 15.47
C LEU A 27 4.64 -26.37 16.32
N LEU A 28 4.86 -26.25 17.64
CA LEU A 28 3.99 -25.46 18.53
C LEU A 28 4.51 -24.04 18.86
N SER A 29 5.71 -23.67 18.42
CA SER A 29 6.26 -22.33 18.66
C SER A 29 5.87 -21.30 17.58
N GLY A 30 4.95 -21.64 16.67
CA GLY A 30 4.60 -20.85 15.48
C GLY A 30 3.28 -20.06 15.56
N CYS A 31 2.55 -20.08 16.67
CA CYS A 31 1.37 -19.23 16.86
C CYS A 31 1.67 -18.06 17.80
N ALA A 32 2.59 -17.19 17.37
CA ALA A 32 2.46 -15.80 17.74
C ALA A 32 1.27 -15.26 16.93
N ALA A 33 0.13 -15.08 17.58
CA ALA A 33 -1.01 -14.41 17.00
C ALA A 33 -0.52 -13.06 16.45
N ALA A 34 -0.60 -12.90 15.13
CA ALA A 34 -0.47 -11.60 14.50
C ALA A 34 -1.64 -10.76 15.00
N GLN A 35 -1.38 -10.05 16.11
CA GLN A 35 -2.17 -8.90 16.49
C GLN A 35 -2.18 -7.98 15.27
N PRO A 36 -3.33 -7.39 14.88
CA PRO A 36 -3.32 -6.26 13.98
C PRO A 36 -2.48 -5.19 14.66
N GLY A 37 -1.20 -5.15 14.31
CA GLY A 37 -0.33 -4.06 14.67
C GLY A 37 -0.95 -2.87 13.97
N ALA A 38 -1.54 -1.97 14.75
CA ALA A 38 -1.71 -0.60 14.31
C ALA A 38 -0.37 -0.22 13.64
N ALA A 39 -0.44 0.14 12.36
CA ALA A 39 0.72 0.64 11.64
C ALA A 39 1.42 1.64 12.57
N PRO A 40 2.76 1.55 12.73
CA PRO A 40 3.48 2.58 13.46
C PRO A 40 3.01 3.92 12.93
N ALA A 41 2.51 4.79 13.81
CA ALA A 41 2.26 6.17 13.44
C ALA A 41 3.56 6.66 12.79
N ALA A 42 3.49 7.05 11.52
CA ALA A 42 4.64 7.53 10.79
C ALA A 42 5.13 8.81 11.49
N GLU A 43 6.10 8.67 12.38
CA GLU A 43 6.76 9.79 13.03
C GLU A 43 7.78 10.38 12.02
N ASP A 44 7.55 11.64 11.64
CA ASP A 44 8.49 12.60 11.04
C ASP A 44 9.17 12.29 9.69
N GLU A 45 8.62 11.41 8.84
CA GLU A 45 9.08 11.35 7.45
C GLU A 45 8.55 12.55 6.65
N SER A 46 9.45 13.29 6.01
CA SER A 46 9.13 14.37 5.07
C SER A 46 8.59 13.74 3.78
N ILE A 47 7.34 14.04 3.45
CA ILE A 47 6.64 13.52 2.27
C ILE A 47 6.56 14.63 1.23
N GLU A 48 7.03 14.37 0.01
CA GLU A 48 6.88 15.26 -1.12
C GLU A 48 5.82 14.69 -2.07
N LEU A 49 4.78 15.47 -2.37
CA LEU A 49 3.72 15.11 -3.31
C LEU A 49 3.75 16.04 -4.52
N THR A 50 3.57 15.47 -5.70
CA THR A 50 3.37 16.19 -6.95
C THR A 50 1.90 16.18 -7.33
N TRP A 51 1.35 17.36 -7.64
CA TRP A 51 -0.03 17.50 -8.12
C TRP A 51 -0.05 18.15 -9.50
N LEU A 52 -0.44 17.39 -10.53
CA LEU A 52 -0.68 17.92 -11.87
C LEU A 52 -2.09 18.51 -12.01
N ASP A 53 -2.18 19.82 -12.22
CA ASP A 53 -3.44 20.58 -12.34
C ASP A 53 -3.51 21.39 -13.64
N VAL A 54 -4.74 21.77 -14.02
CA VAL A 54 -5.02 22.72 -15.10
C VAL A 54 -4.95 24.14 -14.54
N CYS A 55 -3.73 24.68 -14.49
CA CYS A 55 -3.49 26.03 -13.99
C CYS A 55 -4.12 27.10 -14.89
N ALA A 56 -5.02 27.90 -14.31
CA ALA A 56 -5.60 29.06 -14.95
C ALA A 56 -5.70 30.23 -13.95
N PRO A 57 -5.71 31.50 -14.38
CA PRO A 57 -5.75 32.64 -13.47
C PRO A 57 -6.89 32.62 -12.44
N ILE A 58 -8.01 31.96 -12.78
CA ILE A 58 -9.17 31.84 -11.89
C ILE A 58 -9.07 30.65 -10.92
N THR A 59 -8.35 29.59 -11.26
CA THR A 59 -8.23 28.37 -10.44
C THR A 59 -6.99 28.37 -9.57
N THR A 60 -5.86 28.89 -10.06
CA THR A 60 -4.56 28.85 -9.33
C THR A 60 -4.65 29.42 -7.91
N PRO A 61 -5.25 30.60 -7.65
CA PRO A 61 -5.35 31.11 -6.28
C PRO A 61 -6.19 30.22 -5.34
N ILE A 62 -7.12 29.44 -5.90
CA ILE A 62 -7.95 28.50 -5.14
C ILE A 62 -7.13 27.26 -4.82
N THR A 63 -6.44 26.68 -5.82
CA THR A 63 -5.55 25.53 -5.64
C THR A 63 -4.44 25.84 -4.62
N ASP A 64 -3.82 27.01 -4.69
CA ASP A 64 -2.79 27.46 -3.74
C ASP A 64 -3.33 27.52 -2.30
N ALA A 65 -4.55 28.07 -2.12
CA ALA A 65 -5.19 28.15 -0.80
C ALA A 65 -5.59 26.77 -0.24
N LEU A 66 -5.93 25.81 -1.11
CA LEU A 66 -6.20 24.42 -0.71
C LEU A 66 -4.92 23.74 -0.23
N VAL A 67 -3.83 23.89 -0.98
CA VAL A 67 -2.51 23.36 -0.60
C VAL A 67 -2.03 23.97 0.71
N GLU A 68 -2.12 25.29 0.88
CA GLU A 68 -1.71 25.96 2.13
C GLU A 68 -2.44 25.39 3.35
N LYS A 69 -3.76 25.19 3.24
CA LYS A 69 -4.56 24.61 4.33
C LYS A 69 -4.22 23.15 4.60
N PHE A 70 -3.97 22.38 3.54
CA PHE A 70 -3.58 20.98 3.66
C PHE A 70 -2.23 20.85 4.37
N GLU A 71 -1.21 21.58 3.93
CA GLU A 71 0.13 21.59 4.53
C GLU A 71 0.10 22.10 5.98
N ALA A 72 -0.78 23.05 6.33
CA ALA A 72 -0.95 23.50 7.71
C ALA A 72 -1.46 22.39 8.66
N THR A 73 -2.22 21.42 8.14
CA THR A 73 -2.73 20.26 8.90
C THR A 73 -1.83 19.03 8.79
N HIS A 74 -0.93 19.00 7.80
CA HIS A 74 0.02 17.92 7.54
C HIS A 74 1.43 18.52 7.40
N PRO A 75 2.04 18.98 8.52
CA PRO A 75 3.27 19.78 8.49
C PRO A 75 4.50 19.02 7.96
N ASN A 76 4.43 17.70 7.86
CA ASN A 76 5.47 16.85 7.28
C ASN A 76 5.26 16.60 5.76
N VAL A 77 4.21 17.17 5.15
CA VAL A 77 3.91 17.00 3.73
C VAL A 77 4.14 18.32 3.00
N LYS A 78 4.83 18.22 1.85
CA LYS A 78 4.99 19.30 0.89
C LYS A 78 4.32 18.93 -0.42
N VAL A 79 3.50 19.83 -0.96
CA VAL A 79 2.84 19.66 -2.26
C VAL A 79 3.46 20.60 -3.28
N THR A 80 3.88 20.05 -4.42
CA THR A 80 4.37 20.78 -5.58
C THR A 80 3.34 20.68 -6.70
N ILE A 81 2.79 21.82 -7.12
CA ILE A 81 1.84 21.89 -8.23
C ILE A 81 2.61 21.95 -9.55
N GLU A 82 2.31 21.01 -10.46
CA GLU A 82 2.71 21.05 -11.85
C GLU A 82 1.54 21.54 -12.71
N CYS A 83 1.82 22.48 -13.62
CA CYS A 83 0.80 22.97 -14.55
C CYS A 83 0.84 22.19 -15.86
N SER A 84 -0.28 21.59 -16.24
CA SER A 84 -0.41 20.86 -17.52
C SER A 84 -0.03 21.73 -18.72
N GLN A 85 0.58 21.12 -19.73
CA GLN A 85 0.97 21.77 -20.99
C GLN A 85 0.34 21.03 -22.17
N GLY A 86 -0.21 21.76 -23.13
CA GLY A 86 -0.85 21.15 -24.31
C GLY A 86 -2.13 20.39 -23.95
N ASP A 87 -2.37 19.26 -24.62
CA ASP A 87 -3.49 18.38 -24.30
C ASP A 87 -3.25 17.63 -22.99
N TYR A 88 -4.25 17.66 -22.10
CA TYR A 88 -4.14 17.14 -20.74
C TYR A 88 -3.96 15.61 -20.72
N ALA A 89 -4.80 14.89 -21.48
CA ALA A 89 -4.77 13.43 -21.48
C ALA A 89 -3.53 12.90 -22.20
N GLU A 90 -3.15 13.50 -23.33
CA GLU A 90 -1.91 13.15 -24.03
C GLU A 90 -0.69 13.36 -23.13
N GLY A 91 -0.65 14.46 -22.38
CA GLY A 91 0.42 14.76 -21.43
C GLY A 91 0.53 13.72 -20.30
N ILE A 92 -0.60 13.27 -19.77
CA ILE A 92 -0.64 12.20 -18.76
C ILE A 92 -0.17 10.87 -19.34
N PHE A 93 -0.61 10.47 -20.52
CA PHE A 93 -0.15 9.22 -21.13
C PHE A 93 1.34 9.25 -21.48
N ALA A 94 1.87 10.39 -21.92
CA ALA A 94 3.29 10.58 -22.10
C ALA A 94 4.06 10.41 -20.77
N LYS A 95 3.55 10.99 -19.67
CA LYS A 95 4.14 10.80 -18.33
C LYS A 95 4.06 9.35 -17.85
N ALA A 96 2.94 8.68 -18.09
CA ALA A 96 2.79 7.25 -17.81
C ALA A 96 3.82 6.40 -18.56
N ALA A 97 3.99 6.65 -19.87
CA ALA A 97 4.96 5.94 -20.70
C ALA A 97 6.41 6.21 -20.27
N ALA A 98 6.69 7.40 -19.73
CA ALA A 98 8.00 7.78 -19.20
C ALA A 98 8.23 7.30 -17.75
N GLY A 99 7.23 6.73 -17.08
CA GLY A 99 7.32 6.28 -15.69
C GLY A 99 7.45 7.44 -14.69
N ASN A 100 6.89 8.60 -15.00
CA ASN A 100 6.94 9.82 -14.17
C ASN A 100 5.56 10.46 -13.99
N LEU A 101 4.54 9.63 -13.73
CA LEU A 101 3.22 10.13 -13.33
C LEU A 101 3.31 10.97 -12.04
N PRO A 102 2.48 12.01 -11.92
CA PRO A 102 2.33 12.74 -10.66
C PRO A 102 1.60 11.88 -9.62
N ASP A 103 1.73 12.24 -8.35
CA ASP A 103 1.05 11.54 -7.25
C ASP A 103 -0.46 11.83 -7.23
N VAL A 104 -0.82 13.09 -7.53
CA VAL A 104 -2.19 13.56 -7.62
C VAL A 104 -2.41 14.19 -9.00
N MET A 105 -3.56 13.91 -9.61
CA MET A 105 -3.93 14.52 -10.88
C MET A 105 -5.43 14.76 -10.94
N PHE A 106 -5.81 15.82 -11.67
CA PHE A 106 -7.19 16.06 -12.03
C PHE A 106 -7.71 14.95 -12.96
N SER A 107 -8.92 14.47 -12.71
CA SER A 107 -9.65 13.59 -13.64
C SER A 107 -11.05 14.14 -13.81
N ALA A 108 -11.50 14.23 -15.05
CA ALA A 108 -12.88 14.54 -15.42
C ALA A 108 -13.54 13.28 -15.97
N ASP A 109 -14.88 13.28 -16.06
CA ASP A 109 -15.67 12.12 -16.49
C ASP A 109 -15.19 11.51 -17.82
N LEU A 110 -14.75 12.37 -18.75
CA LEU A 110 -14.24 11.95 -20.07
C LEU A 110 -12.84 11.30 -20.02
N PHE A 111 -12.09 11.49 -18.94
CA PHE A 111 -10.75 10.95 -18.73
C PHE A 111 -10.73 9.73 -17.83
N THR A 112 -11.70 9.58 -16.92
CA THR A 112 -11.67 8.53 -15.90
C THR A 112 -11.61 7.14 -16.51
N VAL A 113 -12.52 6.80 -17.43
CA VAL A 113 -12.54 5.49 -18.10
C VAL A 113 -11.23 5.18 -18.82
N PRO A 114 -10.72 6.03 -19.75
CA PRO A 114 -9.47 5.72 -20.44
C PRO A 114 -8.26 5.68 -19.49
N PHE A 115 -8.22 6.47 -18.41
CA PHE A 115 -7.13 6.39 -17.42
C PHE A 115 -7.16 5.09 -16.63
N VAL A 116 -8.34 4.59 -16.27
CA VAL A 116 -8.49 3.27 -15.62
C VAL A 116 -8.06 2.14 -16.56
N GLU A 117 -8.57 2.14 -17.80
CA GLU A 117 -8.25 1.09 -18.78
C GLU A 117 -6.76 1.02 -19.13
N ASN A 118 -6.04 2.15 -19.03
CA ASN A 118 -4.60 2.23 -19.27
C ASN A 118 -3.75 2.15 -17.99
N GLY A 119 -4.35 1.84 -16.84
CA GLY A 119 -3.61 1.64 -15.58
C GLY A 119 -2.92 2.89 -15.04
N VAL A 120 -3.44 4.07 -15.38
CA VAL A 120 -2.91 5.37 -14.91
C VAL A 120 -3.40 5.67 -13.48
N LEU A 121 -4.60 5.21 -13.13
CA LEU A 121 -5.23 5.46 -11.83
C LEU A 121 -5.14 4.24 -10.92
N VAL A 122 -4.87 4.49 -9.64
CA VAL A 122 -5.00 3.50 -8.57
C VAL A 122 -6.47 3.39 -8.12
N ASN A 123 -6.89 2.21 -7.66
CA ASN A 123 -8.20 2.05 -7.02
C ASN A 123 -8.18 2.69 -5.62
N LEU A 124 -8.98 3.74 -5.42
CA LEU A 124 -9.06 4.49 -4.16
C LEU A 124 -9.95 3.81 -3.11
N GLU A 125 -10.75 2.80 -3.46
CA GLU A 125 -11.61 2.07 -2.51
C GLU A 125 -10.78 1.46 -1.37
N ALA A 126 -9.63 0.88 -1.69
CA ALA A 126 -8.70 0.34 -0.70
C ALA A 126 -8.13 1.40 0.26
N LEU A 127 -8.00 2.65 -0.18
CA LEU A 127 -7.55 3.75 0.67
C LEU A 127 -8.69 4.23 1.58
N SER A 128 -9.92 4.32 1.07
CA SER A 128 -11.09 4.69 1.87
C SER A 128 -11.39 3.69 2.98
N GLU A 129 -11.29 2.38 2.69
CA GLU A 129 -11.45 1.33 3.70
C GLU A 129 -10.40 1.43 4.80
N ALA A 130 -9.15 1.76 4.45
CA ALA A 130 -8.04 1.89 5.39
C ALA A 130 -8.21 3.09 6.33
N GLU A 131 -8.80 4.19 5.85
CA GLU A 131 -9.06 5.38 6.67
C GLU A 131 -10.28 5.24 7.59
N GLY A 132 -11.08 4.18 7.41
CA GLY A 132 -12.36 4.00 8.14
C GLY A 132 -13.36 5.13 7.86
N ALA A 133 -13.09 5.93 6.82
CA ALA A 133 -13.89 7.05 6.41
C ALA A 133 -14.88 6.56 5.35
N ASN A 134 -16.16 6.76 5.62
CA ASN A 134 -17.22 6.62 4.63
C ASN A 134 -17.20 7.81 3.65
N THR A 135 -16.02 8.12 3.08
CA THR A 135 -15.74 9.34 2.30
C THR A 135 -16.72 9.51 1.14
N PHE A 136 -17.30 8.42 0.65
CA PHE A 136 -18.22 8.41 -0.48
C PHE A 136 -19.71 8.55 -0.11
N GLU A 137 -20.10 8.47 1.17
CA GLU A 137 -21.52 8.52 1.58
C GLU A 137 -22.14 9.92 1.50
N ASP A 138 -21.33 10.97 1.64
CA ASP A 138 -21.76 12.38 1.62
C ASP A 138 -21.34 13.12 0.34
N ILE A 139 -21.02 12.37 -0.71
CA ILE A 139 -20.74 12.91 -2.05
C ILE A 139 -22.02 12.83 -2.88
N TYR A 140 -22.25 13.85 -3.72
CA TYR A 140 -23.40 13.88 -4.61
C TYR A 140 -23.43 12.62 -5.50
N PRO A 141 -24.53 11.84 -5.52
CA PRO A 141 -24.58 10.61 -6.29
C PRO A 141 -24.73 10.91 -7.78
N ASN A 142 -23.90 10.24 -8.61
CA ASN A 142 -23.94 10.25 -10.08
C ASN A 142 -23.86 11.65 -10.72
N ILE A 143 -22.64 12.18 -10.85
CA ILE A 143 -22.31 13.22 -11.84
C ILE A 143 -22.14 12.61 -13.23
#